data_AF-A0A923QRK2-F1
#
_entry.id   AF-A0A923QRK2-F1
#
_cell.length_a   1.000
_cell.length_b   1.000
_cell.length_c   1.000
_cell.angle_alpha   90.00
_cell.angle_beta   90.00
_cell.angle_gamma   90.00
#
_symmetry.space_group_name_H-M   'P 1'
#
loop_
_entity.id
_entity.type
_entity.pdbx_description
1 polymer ?
#
loop_
_entity_poly.entity_id
_entity_poly.type
_entity_poly.pdbx_seq_one_letter_code
_entity_poly.pdbx_strand_id
1 'polypeptide(L)'
;MSSYSDSYRNAKNTQSKPATSQTPVGIDPVTKEAQIKVDGFGQVIALLEVADPSFRDSLINRIAAKDPQLARQIRSTLGMN
;
A
#
# COMPACT_ATOMS: atom_id res chain seq x y z
N MET A 1 -38.30 -16.21 -29.93
CA MET A 1 -37.42 -15.49 -30.86
C MET A 1 -36.52 -14.56 -30.06
N SER A 2 -35.25 -14.54 -30.43
CA SER A 2 -34.19 -13.67 -29.93
C SER A 2 -34.54 -12.17 -30.07
N SER A 3 -34.11 -11.33 -29.13
CA SER A 3 -33.13 -10.28 -29.45
C SER A 3 -32.67 -9.51 -28.20
N TYR A 4 -31.34 -9.44 -28.10
CA TYR A 4 -30.55 -8.48 -27.34
C TYR A 4 -30.93 -7.03 -27.67
N SER A 5 -30.86 -6.13 -26.68
CA SER A 5 -30.08 -4.88 -26.81
C SER A 5 -29.97 -4.11 -25.50
N ASP A 6 -28.74 -3.64 -25.26
CA ASP A 6 -28.24 -2.82 -24.16
C ASP A 6 -29.03 -1.53 -23.86
N SER A 7 -28.96 -1.10 -22.60
CA SER A 7 -28.38 0.23 -22.29
C SER A 7 -28.24 0.45 -20.79
N TYR A 8 -26.99 0.47 -20.32
CA TYR A 8 -26.61 1.00 -19.02
C TYR A 8 -26.83 2.52 -18.98
N ARG A 9 -27.59 3.02 -18.01
CA ARG A 9 -27.55 4.44 -17.65
C ARG A 9 -27.87 4.71 -16.17
N ASN A 10 -26.80 4.67 -15.37
CA ASN A 10 -26.34 5.71 -14.45
C ASN A 10 -27.37 6.60 -13.72
N ALA A 11 -27.41 6.53 -12.38
CA ALA A 11 -27.44 7.67 -11.42
C ALA A 11 -27.76 7.12 -10.01
N LYS A 12 -26.76 6.86 -9.16
CA LYS A 12 -26.25 7.78 -8.12
C LYS A 12 -27.31 8.43 -7.21
N ASN A 13 -27.32 7.92 -5.97
CA ASN A 13 -27.14 8.68 -4.72
C ASN A 13 -28.24 9.69 -4.32
N THR A 14 -29.06 9.22 -3.37
CA THR A 14 -29.64 9.86 -2.17
C THR A 14 -29.74 11.39 -2.06
N GLN A 15 -30.96 11.85 -1.79
CA GLN A 15 -31.26 13.00 -0.92
C GLN A 15 -32.70 12.79 -0.40
N SER A 16 -33.08 12.93 0.86
CA SER A 16 -32.72 14.00 1.79
C SER A 16 -33.20 13.65 3.21
N LYS A 17 -32.37 13.87 4.23
CA LYS A 17 -32.86 14.42 5.50
C LYS A 17 -31.88 15.50 5.94
N PRO A 18 -32.36 16.72 6.26
CA PRO A 18 -31.52 17.90 6.28
C PRO A 18 -30.81 18.03 7.62
N ALA A 19 -29.48 18.11 7.60
CA ALA A 19 -28.72 18.64 8.72
C ALA A 19 -28.44 20.11 8.43
N THR A 20 -29.26 20.93 9.06
CA THR A 20 -29.22 22.39 9.06
C THR A 20 -27.90 22.88 9.65
N SER A 21 -27.17 23.61 8.81
CA SER A 21 -26.37 24.82 9.09
C SER A 21 -25.28 24.78 10.15
N GLN A 22 -24.01 24.88 9.70
CA GLN A 22 -23.06 25.89 10.21
C GLN A 22 -22.20 26.44 9.05
N THR A 23 -22.10 27.77 8.99
CA THR A 23 -21.51 28.65 7.97
C THR A 23 -19.95 28.67 8.01
N PRO A 24 -19.25 29.32 7.04
CA PRO A 24 -18.01 28.85 6.46
C PRO A 24 -16.77 29.47 7.10
N VAL A 25 -15.72 28.68 7.34
CA VAL A 25 -14.40 29.24 7.69
C VAL A 25 -13.33 28.49 6.93
N GLY A 26 -12.55 29.24 6.14
CA GLY A 26 -11.25 28.83 5.61
C GLY A 26 -11.29 27.93 4.38
N ILE A 27 -11.28 28.54 3.19
CA ILE A 27 -10.91 27.84 1.97
C ILE A 27 -9.38 27.74 1.97
N ASP A 28 -8.82 26.76 2.67
CA ASP A 28 -7.49 26.29 2.31
C ASP A 28 -7.67 25.46 1.03
N PRO A 29 -7.00 25.79 -0.08
CA PRO A 29 -7.04 24.93 -1.25
C PRO A 29 -6.44 23.60 -0.81
N VAL A 30 -7.25 22.52 -0.81
CA VAL A 30 -6.82 21.16 -0.55
C VAL A 30 -5.64 20.85 -1.48
N THR A 31 -4.44 21.05 -0.95
CA THR A 31 -3.18 20.70 -1.59
C THR A 31 -3.21 19.20 -1.77
N LYS A 32 -3.19 18.77 -3.04
CA LYS A 32 -2.94 17.41 -3.52
C LYS A 32 -2.45 16.49 -2.40
N GLU A 33 -3.35 15.62 -1.97
CA GLU A 33 -3.12 14.46 -1.11
C GLU A 33 -1.63 14.09 -1.05
N ALA A 34 -0.99 14.39 0.07
CA ALA A 34 0.39 13.99 0.31
C ALA A 34 0.44 12.46 0.32
N GLN A 35 0.80 11.86 -0.83
CA GLN A 35 1.05 10.43 -0.93
C GLN A 35 2.17 10.09 0.06
N ILE A 36 1.81 9.36 1.12
CA ILE A 36 2.77 8.87 2.09
C ILE A 36 3.69 7.91 1.35
N LYS A 37 4.95 8.30 1.14
CA LYS A 37 5.98 7.42 0.58
C LYS A 37 6.41 6.44 1.66
N VAL A 38 6.12 5.17 1.46
CA VAL A 38 6.50 4.09 2.39
C VAL A 38 7.80 3.44 1.92
N ASP A 39 8.81 3.44 2.77
CA ASP A 39 10.03 2.64 2.55
C ASP A 39 9.81 1.20 3.03
N GLY A 40 9.32 0.35 2.13
CA GLY A 40 9.08 -1.05 2.42
C GLY A 40 10.38 -1.84 2.62
N PHE A 41 11.48 -1.45 1.98
CA PHE A 41 12.74 -2.17 2.11
C PHE A 41 13.36 -1.93 3.49
N GLY A 42 13.44 -0.67 3.92
CA GLY A 42 13.93 -0.32 5.26
C GLY A 42 13.15 -0.99 6.38
N GLN A 43 11.82 -1.10 6.24
CA GLN A 43 10.99 -1.81 7.22
C GLN A 43 11.30 -3.31 7.29
N VAL A 44 11.55 -3.96 6.16
CA VAL A 44 11.95 -5.38 6.14
C VAL A 44 13.33 -5.56 6.76
N ILE A 45 14.28 -4.67 6.50
CA ILE A 45 15.60 -4.74 7.14
C ILE A 45 15.48 -4.60 8.65
N ALA A 46 14.75 -3.58 9.13
CA ALA A 46 14.52 -3.37 10.56
C ALA A 46 13.86 -4.59 11.23
N LEU A 47 12.91 -5.24 10.55
CA LEU A 47 12.31 -6.48 11.02
C LEU A 47 13.33 -7.61 11.12
N LEU A 48 14.18 -7.78 10.10
CA LEU A 48 15.19 -8.84 10.06
C LEU A 48 16.32 -8.62 11.07
N GLU A 49 16.61 -7.38 11.46
CA GLU A 49 17.59 -7.06 12.51
C GLU A 49 17.15 -7.54 13.90
N VAL A 50 15.85 -7.47 14.19
CA VAL A 50 15.28 -7.88 15.48
C VAL A 50 14.77 -9.33 15.50
N ALA A 51 14.58 -9.93 14.33
CA ALA A 51 14.14 -11.31 14.20
C ALA A 51 15.18 -12.30 14.72
N ASP A 52 14.73 -13.49 15.12
CA ASP A 52 15.64 -14.56 15.50
C ASP A 52 16.52 -14.99 14.30
N PRO A 53 17.80 -15.36 14.55
CA PRO A 53 18.73 -15.69 13.47
C PRO A 53 18.24 -16.82 12.55
N SER A 54 17.62 -17.86 13.13
CA SER A 54 17.12 -19.01 12.37
C SER A 54 16.01 -18.62 11.38
N PHE A 55 15.05 -17.81 11.82
CA PHE A 55 13.98 -17.31 10.98
C PHE A 55 14.54 -16.42 9.87
N ARG A 56 15.41 -15.47 10.22
CA ARG A 56 16.08 -14.58 9.27
C ARG A 56 16.77 -15.36 8.16
N ASP A 57 17.57 -16.34 8.52
CA ASP A 57 18.31 -17.16 7.54
C ASP A 57 17.34 -17.97 6.65
N SER A 58 16.31 -18.57 7.26
CA SER A 58 15.30 -19.33 6.51
C SER A 58 14.54 -18.47 5.50
N LEU A 59 14.21 -17.24 5.87
CA LEU A 59 13.48 -16.29 5.03
C LEU A 59 14.38 -15.80 3.90
N ILE A 60 15.62 -15.39 4.22
CA ILE A 60 16.59 -14.95 3.21
C ILE A 60 16.88 -16.08 2.22
N ASN A 61 17.00 -17.33 2.66
CA ASN A 61 17.21 -18.47 1.78
C ASN A 61 16.00 -18.71 0.85
N ARG A 62 14.78 -18.53 1.36
CA ARG A 62 13.56 -18.61 0.55
C ARG A 62 13.49 -17.49 -0.48
N ILE A 63 13.91 -16.28 -0.12
CA ILE A 63 14.02 -15.15 -1.05
C ILE A 63 15.08 -15.47 -2.10
N ALA A 64 16.27 -15.96 -1.71
CA ALA A 64 17.35 -16.28 -2.63
C ALA A 64 16.95 -17.31 -3.70
N ALA A 65 16.06 -18.24 -3.37
CA ALA A 65 15.53 -19.23 -4.32
C ALA A 65 14.64 -18.61 -5.40
N LYS A 66 14.09 -17.42 -5.19
CA LYS A 66 13.22 -16.70 -6.13
C LYS A 66 13.92 -15.50 -6.76
N ASP A 67 14.64 -14.75 -5.95
CA ASP A 67 15.42 -13.59 -6.32
C ASP A 67 16.79 -13.61 -5.60
N PRO A 68 17.81 -14.16 -6.27
CA PRO A 68 19.17 -14.19 -5.72
C PRO A 68 19.78 -12.81 -5.53
N GLN A 69 19.37 -11.81 -6.32
CA GLN A 69 19.94 -10.47 -6.25
C GLN A 69 19.41 -9.73 -5.02
N LEU A 70 18.08 -9.77 -4.79
CA LEU A 70 17.47 -9.19 -3.61
C LEU A 70 18.02 -9.82 -2.32
N ALA A 71 18.18 -11.15 -2.30
CA ALA A 71 18.77 -11.82 -1.14
C ALA A 71 20.21 -11.36 -0.87
N ARG A 72 21.03 -11.16 -1.90
CA ARG A 72 22.39 -10.61 -1.76
C ARG A 72 22.37 -9.18 -1.22
N GLN A 73 21.44 -8.34 -1.71
CA GLN A 73 21.27 -6.98 -1.20
C GLN A 73 20.92 -7.01 0.29
N ILE A 74 19.93 -7.81 0.70
CA ILE A 74 19.55 -7.95 2.12
C ILE A 74 20.73 -8.41 2.96
N ARG A 75 21.47 -9.44 2.54
CA ARG A 75 22.65 -9.93 3.26
C ARG A 75 23.72 -8.86 3.41
N SER A 76 24.03 -8.14 2.33
CA SER A 76 25.01 -7.05 2.35
C SER A 76 24.58 -5.92 3.30
N THR A 77 23.30 -5.55 3.29
CA THR A 77 22.76 -4.51 4.17
C THR A 77 22.83 -4.92 5.64
N LEU A 78 22.58 -6.20 5.94
CA LEU A 78 22.67 -6.76 7.29
C LEU A 78 24.11 -7.05 7.74
N GLY A 79 25.13 -6.77 6.91
CA GLY A 79 26.53 -7.07 7.22
C GLY A 79 26.87 -8.56 7.28
N MET A 80 26.07 -9.38 6.59
CA MET A 80 26.25 -10.84 6.53
C MET A 80 27.13 -11.17 5.31
N ASN A 81 28.38 -11.55 5.57
CA ASN A 81 29.36 -11.94 4.55
C ASN A 81 29.39 -13.46 4.33
#